data_AF-A0A7G8WCZ5-F1
#
_entry.id   AF-A0A7G8WCZ5-F1
#
_cell.length_a   1.000
_cell.length_b   1.000
_cell.length_c   1.000
_cell.angle_alpha   90.00
_cell.angle_beta   90.00
_cell.angle_gamma   90.00
#
_symmetry.space_group_name_H-M   'P 1'
#
loop_
_entity.id
_entity.type
_entity.pdbx_description
1 polymer ?
#
loop_
_entity_poly.entity_id
_entity_poly.type
_entity_poly.pdbx_seq_one_letter_code
_entity_poly.pdbx_strand_id
1 'polypeptide(L)'
;MKKQILIYFLVSISVFSCKKDIAEFEPTNPFQNIVLVENQVFDLDTISVKEIIGEKGTKIYFNREDFDIGENDKISLELKEYYNRLELISDNLNTITDKNELLESNGVIFLKFKSGDKELKLKDQKKLKIKFKKEFRKGDRIFNGVFDSINQIEWIEDKDTYITFPIIDTILSRRYGGVLTYRDKIIPVDSLDYYSTTNENLELQIENDISEINDELAVDNWWKYPDVLIDEFGWINVDKILMPDGNVSYELVLNKDNLEFVSTFLIYKDLNSFISDYRKPNDLIFANIPIKNQTSLIVLGKAKKEFYVKRVLIDENTNGILELDLKKVDSTKFEKILKK
;
A
#
# COMPACT_ATOMS: atom_id res chain seq x y z
N MET A 1 61.05 8.78 -24.52
CA MET A 1 60.25 9.23 -23.35
C MET A 1 59.44 10.45 -23.76
N LYS A 2 58.15 10.53 -23.37
CA LYS A 2 57.13 11.53 -23.77
C LYS A 2 56.45 11.26 -25.12
N LYS A 3 55.50 10.31 -25.16
CA LYS A 3 54.29 10.36 -26.03
C LYS A 3 53.29 9.20 -25.88
N GLN A 4 53.41 8.34 -24.87
CA GLN A 4 52.47 7.22 -24.65
C GLN A 4 51.65 7.29 -23.34
N ILE A 5 51.76 8.38 -22.56
CA ILE A 5 51.04 8.54 -21.28
C ILE A 5 49.77 9.41 -21.41
N LEU A 6 49.43 9.89 -22.61
CA LEU A 6 48.28 10.79 -22.79
C LEU A 6 47.00 10.09 -23.29
N ILE A 7 47.01 8.77 -23.51
CA ILE A 7 45.84 8.03 -24.00
C ILE A 7 45.10 7.29 -22.86
N TYR A 8 45.76 7.04 -21.72
CA TYR A 8 45.11 6.43 -20.56
C TYR A 8 44.38 7.44 -19.64
N PHE A 9 44.53 8.75 -19.86
CA PHE A 9 43.82 9.77 -19.07
C PHE A 9 42.51 10.26 -19.71
N LEU A 10 42.22 9.88 -20.96
CA LEU A 10 41.01 10.29 -21.69
C LEU A 10 39.90 9.22 -21.75
N VAL A 11 40.15 8.04 -21.18
CA VAL A 11 39.16 6.94 -21.06
C VAL A 11 38.65 6.77 -19.62
N SER A 12 39.10 7.61 -18.68
CA SER A 12 38.76 7.54 -17.25
C SER A 12 37.68 8.55 -16.80
N ILE A 13 37.11 9.34 -17.70
CA ILE A 13 36.05 10.34 -17.37
C ILE A 13 34.64 9.80 -17.72
N SER A 14 34.49 8.51 -17.97
CA SER A 14 33.18 7.88 -18.26
C SER A 14 32.47 7.30 -17.04
N VAL A 15 33.03 7.47 -15.83
CA VAL A 15 32.38 7.08 -14.58
C VAL A 15 31.72 8.32 -13.96
N PHE A 16 30.46 8.20 -13.55
CA PHE A 16 29.64 9.19 -12.83
C PHE A 16 28.83 10.21 -13.64
N SER A 17 28.21 9.78 -14.74
CA SER A 17 26.93 10.38 -15.14
C SER A 17 25.78 9.44 -14.81
N CYS A 18 25.61 9.13 -13.52
CA CYS A 18 24.25 8.89 -12.99
C CYS A 18 23.53 10.24 -13.00
N LYS A 19 23.19 10.73 -14.19
CA LYS A 19 22.05 11.63 -14.29
C LYS A 19 20.88 10.75 -13.91
N LYS A 20 20.26 11.07 -12.77
CA LYS A 20 18.89 10.64 -12.48
C LYS A 20 18.13 10.96 -13.77
N ASP A 21 17.66 9.95 -14.50
CA ASP A 21 16.93 10.17 -15.74
C ASP A 21 15.80 11.14 -15.38
N ILE A 22 15.90 12.36 -15.90
CA ILE A 22 14.87 13.36 -15.70
C ILE A 22 13.71 12.82 -16.52
N ALA A 23 12.62 12.47 -15.85
CA ALA A 23 11.43 12.02 -16.54
C ALA A 23 11.05 13.08 -17.57
N GLU A 24 10.98 12.70 -18.84
CA GLU A 24 10.52 13.57 -19.93
C GLU A 24 9.01 13.91 -19.79
N PHE A 25 8.36 13.32 -18.79
CA PHE A 25 6.95 13.35 -18.53
C PHE A 25 6.72 13.45 -17.01
N GLU A 26 6.19 14.57 -16.54
CA GLU A 26 5.84 14.78 -15.14
C GLU A 26 4.32 14.98 -15.02
N PRO A 27 3.55 13.89 -14.95
CA PRO A 27 2.11 14.00 -14.77
C PRO A 27 1.78 14.56 -13.38
N THR A 28 0.65 15.24 -13.27
CA THR A 28 0.12 15.70 -11.99
C THR A 28 -1.17 14.96 -11.67
N ASN A 29 -1.29 14.41 -10.46
CA ASN A 29 -2.56 13.82 -10.02
C ASN A 29 -3.66 14.90 -10.01
N PRO A 30 -4.68 14.81 -10.88
CA PRO A 30 -5.76 15.79 -10.90
C PRO A 30 -6.59 15.78 -9.62
N PHE A 31 -6.59 14.67 -8.88
CA PHE A 31 -7.35 14.49 -7.65
C PHE A 31 -6.55 14.82 -6.38
N GLN A 32 -5.37 15.40 -6.53
CA GLN A 32 -4.53 15.76 -5.40
C GLN A 32 -5.24 16.71 -4.44
N ASN A 33 -5.11 16.45 -3.13
CA ASN A 33 -5.66 17.26 -2.06
C ASN A 33 -7.21 17.31 -2.02
N ILE A 34 -7.92 16.38 -2.66
CA ILE A 34 -9.37 16.23 -2.45
C ILE A 34 -9.66 15.78 -1.01
N VAL A 35 -8.82 14.88 -0.51
CA VAL A 35 -8.76 14.53 0.91
C VAL A 35 -7.35 14.81 1.40
N LEU A 36 -7.23 15.66 2.41
CA LEU A 36 -5.94 15.93 3.06
C LEU A 36 -5.66 14.83 4.08
N VAL A 37 -4.56 14.12 3.88
CA VAL A 37 -4.02 13.18 4.87
C VAL A 37 -2.93 13.90 5.66
N GLU A 38 -3.13 14.00 6.96
CA GLU A 38 -2.21 14.72 7.86
C GLU A 38 -0.87 14.00 7.96
N ASN A 39 0.22 14.77 7.90
CA ASN A 39 1.56 14.30 8.20
C ASN A 39 1.81 14.50 9.69
N GLN A 40 1.76 13.41 10.45
CA GLN A 40 1.93 13.44 11.89
C GLN A 40 3.41 13.34 12.23
N VAL A 41 3.90 14.21 13.11
CA VAL A 41 5.29 14.20 13.57
C VAL A 41 5.33 13.97 15.07
N PHE A 42 5.99 12.91 15.49
CA PHE A 42 6.14 12.54 16.89
C PHE A 42 7.57 12.77 17.35
N ASP A 43 7.74 13.49 18.46
CA ASP A 43 9.01 13.56 19.17
C ASP A 43 9.18 12.32 20.07
N LEU A 44 10.30 11.63 19.85
CA LEU A 44 10.70 10.38 20.51
C LEU A 44 11.99 10.56 21.30
N ASP A 45 12.24 11.77 21.82
CA ASP A 45 13.31 12.10 22.78
C ASP A 45 13.08 11.42 24.14
N THR A 46 12.97 10.09 24.13
CA THR A 46 12.75 9.23 25.28
C THR A 46 13.76 8.09 25.27
N ILE A 47 14.33 7.80 26.43
CA ILE A 47 15.26 6.66 26.63
C ILE A 47 14.53 5.32 26.80
N SER A 48 13.19 5.29 26.73
CA SER A 48 12.38 4.10 27.02
C SER A 48 11.52 3.67 25.83
N VAL A 49 10.99 2.45 25.92
CA VAL A 49 9.93 1.93 25.03
C VAL A 49 8.70 2.85 25.07
N LYS A 50 8.10 3.11 23.90
CA LYS A 50 6.92 3.97 23.75
C LYS A 50 5.94 3.37 22.74
N GLU A 51 4.66 3.31 23.10
CA GLU A 51 3.57 3.10 22.14
C GLU A 51 3.20 4.46 21.53
N ILE A 52 3.32 4.57 20.22
CA ILE A 52 2.87 5.73 19.44
C ILE A 52 1.55 5.35 18.81
N ILE A 53 0.54 6.22 18.93
CA ILE A 53 -0.79 6.02 18.34
C ILE A 53 -1.01 7.12 17.33
N GLY A 54 -1.11 6.75 16.06
CA GLY A 54 -1.50 7.65 14.98
C GLY A 54 -2.96 8.07 15.12
N GLU A 55 -3.31 9.22 14.56
CA GLU A 55 -4.66 9.79 14.60
C GLU A 55 -5.73 8.86 14.04
N LYS A 56 -5.40 8.00 13.07
CA LYS A 56 -6.35 7.03 12.52
C LYS A 56 -6.35 5.71 13.28
N GLY A 57 -5.43 5.49 14.23
CA GLY A 57 -5.40 4.36 15.14
C GLY A 57 -4.27 3.35 14.90
N THR A 58 -3.37 3.59 13.94
CA THR A 58 -2.16 2.77 13.80
C THR A 58 -1.32 2.89 15.06
N LYS A 59 -0.84 1.76 15.60
CA LYS A 59 0.05 1.74 16.75
C LYS A 59 1.45 1.31 16.34
N ILE A 60 2.46 1.99 16.85
CA ILE A 60 3.86 1.70 16.58
C ILE A 60 4.57 1.54 17.92
N TYR A 61 5.24 0.41 18.11
CA TYR A 61 5.95 0.09 19.35
C TYR A 61 7.42 0.45 19.18
N PHE A 62 7.73 1.69 19.55
CA PHE A 62 9.08 2.23 19.43
C PHE A 62 9.95 1.78 20.61
N ASN A 63 11.18 1.35 20.30
CA ASN A 63 12.24 1.13 21.27
C ASN A 63 13.54 1.74 20.73
N ARG A 64 14.08 2.73 21.45
CA ARG A 64 15.28 3.48 21.05
C ARG A 64 16.47 2.56 20.79
N GLU A 65 16.62 1.51 21.58
CA GLU A 65 17.77 0.60 21.49
C GLU A 65 17.82 -0.19 20.18
N ASP A 66 16.71 -0.25 19.44
CA ASP A 66 16.63 -0.95 18.16
C ASP A 66 17.18 -0.13 16.98
N PHE A 67 17.50 1.15 17.19
CA PHE A 67 18.03 2.06 16.17
C PHE A 67 19.55 2.25 16.29
N ASP A 68 20.22 2.46 15.16
CA ASP A 68 21.64 2.81 15.10
C ASP A 68 21.86 4.32 15.28
N ILE A 69 22.01 4.75 16.55
CA ILE A 69 21.98 6.15 16.95
C ILE A 69 22.78 6.40 18.24
N GLY A 70 23.32 7.62 18.41
CA GLY A 70 24.02 8.02 19.63
C GLY A 70 23.08 8.19 20.82
N GLU A 71 23.61 8.12 22.04
CA GLU A 71 22.82 8.15 23.28
C GLU A 71 21.95 9.42 23.42
N ASN A 72 22.47 10.58 22.98
CA ASN A 72 21.82 11.89 23.12
C ASN A 72 21.12 12.40 21.85
N ASP A 73 21.13 11.61 20.78
CA ASP A 73 20.57 12.04 19.51
C ASP A 73 19.04 12.01 19.56
N LYS A 74 18.38 13.09 19.17
CA LYS A 74 16.92 13.14 19.15
C LYS A 74 16.36 12.32 18.00
N ILE A 75 15.22 11.68 18.22
CA ILE A 75 14.53 10.89 17.21
C ILE A 75 13.15 11.49 17.00
N SER A 76 12.78 11.67 15.74
CA SER A 76 11.40 11.94 15.35
C SER A 76 10.86 10.84 14.43
N LEU A 77 9.56 10.64 14.48
CA LEU A 77 8.82 9.79 13.54
C LEU A 77 7.88 10.68 12.72
N GLU A 78 7.90 10.50 11.40
CA GLU A 78 6.87 10.97 10.48
C GLU A 78 5.95 9.80 10.12
N LEU A 79 4.64 10.00 10.31
CA LEU A 79 3.59 9.02 10.02
C LEU A 79 2.51 9.63 9.12
N LYS A 80 2.13 8.89 8.08
CA LYS A 80 0.88 9.12 7.34
C LYS A 80 0.07 7.84 7.30
N GLU A 81 -1.25 7.97 7.33
CA GLU A 81 -2.17 6.84 7.41
C GLU A 81 -3.30 6.96 6.38
N TYR A 82 -3.49 5.93 5.55
CA TYR A 82 -4.49 5.88 4.49
C TYR A 82 -5.33 4.60 4.65
N TYR A 83 -6.62 4.76 4.89
CA TYR A 83 -7.54 3.65 5.19
C TYR A 83 -8.79 3.64 4.32
N ASN A 84 -9.00 4.66 3.47
CA ASN A 84 -10.10 4.67 2.52
C ASN A 84 -9.67 5.12 1.12
N ARG A 85 -10.48 4.73 0.12
CA ARG A 85 -10.16 4.87 -1.29
C ARG A 85 -9.95 6.31 -1.73
N LEU A 86 -10.69 7.26 -1.16
CA LEU A 86 -10.53 8.67 -1.52
C LEU A 86 -9.19 9.23 -1.05
N GLU A 87 -8.70 8.78 0.12
CA GLU A 87 -7.35 9.11 0.59
C GLU A 87 -6.29 8.54 -0.34
N LEU A 88 -6.44 7.27 -0.74
CA LEU A 88 -5.52 6.63 -1.67
C LEU A 88 -5.50 7.32 -3.05
N ILE A 89 -6.68 7.69 -3.59
CA ILE A 89 -6.79 8.44 -4.85
C ILE A 89 -6.16 9.83 -4.74
N SER A 90 -6.35 10.53 -3.60
CA SER A 90 -5.81 11.87 -3.38
C SER A 90 -4.28 11.90 -3.45
N ASP A 91 -3.61 10.86 -2.93
CA ASP A 91 -2.15 10.76 -2.94
C ASP A 91 -1.62 9.80 -4.03
N ASN A 92 -2.49 9.35 -4.93
CA ASN A 92 -2.17 8.44 -6.04
C ASN A 92 -1.47 7.13 -5.59
N LEU A 93 -1.90 6.60 -4.45
CA LEU A 93 -1.48 5.30 -3.93
C LEU A 93 -2.34 4.21 -4.59
N ASN A 94 -2.06 3.92 -5.87
CA ASN A 94 -2.81 2.93 -6.65
C ASN A 94 -2.83 1.56 -5.96
N THR A 95 -3.71 0.65 -6.37
CA THR A 95 -3.83 -0.68 -5.74
C THR A 95 -3.55 -1.77 -6.76
N ILE A 96 -2.32 -1.76 -7.31
CA ILE A 96 -1.83 -2.77 -8.25
C ILE A 96 -0.37 -3.12 -7.95
N THR A 97 -0.01 -4.40 -8.05
CA THR A 97 1.38 -4.85 -7.83
C THR A 97 2.29 -4.55 -9.02
N ASP A 98 3.60 -4.68 -8.82
CA ASP A 98 4.63 -4.72 -9.87
C ASP A 98 4.38 -5.81 -10.94
N LYS A 99 3.50 -6.77 -10.65
CA LYS A 99 3.09 -7.88 -11.53
C LYS A 99 1.69 -7.69 -12.12
N ASN A 100 1.13 -6.49 -12.03
CA ASN A 100 -0.19 -6.16 -12.55
C ASN A 100 -1.34 -6.95 -11.85
N GLU A 101 -1.16 -7.30 -10.57
CA GLU A 101 -2.19 -7.96 -9.75
C GLU A 101 -3.02 -6.91 -9.00
N LEU A 102 -4.35 -7.05 -9.05
CA LEU A 102 -5.27 -6.12 -8.40
C LEU A 102 -5.26 -6.31 -6.88
N LEU A 103 -5.13 -5.22 -6.13
CA LEU A 103 -5.16 -5.22 -4.67
C LEU A 103 -6.46 -4.62 -4.13
N GLU A 104 -6.99 -5.19 -3.05
CA GLU A 104 -7.97 -4.53 -2.19
C GLU A 104 -7.31 -4.02 -0.93
N SER A 105 -7.36 -2.71 -0.70
CA SER A 105 -6.58 -2.15 0.37
C SER A 105 -7.17 -2.28 1.77
N ASN A 106 -6.36 -2.76 2.71
CA ASN A 106 -6.69 -2.75 4.13
C ASN A 106 -5.94 -1.65 4.91
N GLY A 107 -4.96 -1.02 4.30
CA GLY A 107 -4.38 0.21 4.80
C GLY A 107 -2.95 0.42 4.31
N VAL A 108 -2.64 1.65 3.95
CA VAL A 108 -1.29 2.10 3.64
C VAL A 108 -0.82 3.01 4.76
N ILE A 109 0.42 2.86 5.19
CA ILE A 109 1.11 3.84 6.02
C ILE A 109 2.41 4.27 5.36
N PHE A 110 2.81 5.50 5.65
CA PHE A 110 4.18 5.96 5.43
C PHE A 110 4.86 6.11 6.78
N LEU A 111 6.05 5.54 6.93
CA LEU A 111 6.87 5.65 8.12
C LEU A 111 8.25 6.17 7.78
N LYS A 112 8.71 7.16 8.55
CA LYS A 112 10.09 7.65 8.46
C LYS A 112 10.60 8.09 9.82
N PHE A 113 11.70 7.48 10.27
CA PHE A 113 12.42 7.91 11.46
C PHE A 113 13.60 8.81 11.08
N LYS A 114 13.80 9.90 11.83
CA LYS A 114 14.89 10.85 11.60
C LYS A 114 15.62 11.20 12.88
N SER A 115 16.90 11.56 12.74
CA SER A 115 17.64 12.34 13.72
C SER A 115 18.25 13.56 13.03
N GLY A 116 17.72 14.74 13.34
CA GLY A 116 17.95 15.94 12.53
C GLY A 116 17.51 15.69 11.08
N ASP A 117 18.43 15.88 10.13
CA ASP A 117 18.19 15.66 8.70
C ASP A 117 18.50 14.22 8.24
N LYS A 118 19.08 13.38 9.12
CA LYS A 118 19.47 12.01 8.78
C LYS A 118 18.30 11.06 8.99
N GLU A 119 17.98 10.29 7.95
CA GLU A 119 17.05 9.17 8.04
C GLU A 119 17.70 8.00 8.79
N LEU A 120 16.95 7.43 9.73
CA LEU A 120 17.40 6.34 10.58
C LEU A 120 16.98 4.99 10.01
N LYS A 121 17.74 3.96 10.39
CA LYS A 121 17.43 2.55 10.14
C LYS A 121 17.48 1.79 11.45
N LEU A 122 16.82 0.63 11.46
CA LEU A 122 16.98 -0.34 12.53
C LEU A 122 18.37 -0.97 12.47
N LYS A 123 18.86 -1.44 13.62
CA LYS A 123 20.03 -2.31 13.71
C LYS A 123 19.70 -3.66 13.06
N ASP A 124 20.74 -4.37 12.63
CA ASP A 124 20.60 -5.71 12.06
C ASP A 124 19.76 -6.64 12.96
N GLN A 125 18.87 -7.40 12.33
CA GLN A 125 17.94 -8.34 12.97
C GLN A 125 16.89 -7.73 13.91
N LYS A 126 16.87 -6.41 14.07
CA LYS A 126 15.79 -5.72 14.80
C LYS A 126 14.59 -5.52 13.89
N LYS A 127 13.41 -5.61 14.50
CA LYS A 127 12.12 -5.46 13.84
C LYS A 127 11.30 -4.43 14.61
N LEU A 128 10.69 -3.50 13.90
CA LEU A 128 9.70 -2.58 14.47
C LEU A 128 8.33 -3.24 14.42
N LYS A 129 7.66 -3.26 15.57
CA LYS A 129 6.32 -3.82 15.71
C LYS A 129 5.26 -2.76 15.42
N ILE A 130 4.33 -3.05 14.51
CA ILE A 130 3.27 -2.15 14.06
C ILE A 130 1.93 -2.87 14.11
N LYS A 131 0.91 -2.19 14.63
CA LYS A 131 -0.47 -2.63 14.56
C LYS A 131 -1.28 -1.67 13.70
N PHE A 132 -1.77 -2.16 12.57
CA PHE A 132 -2.66 -1.37 11.72
C PHE A 132 -4.02 -1.16 12.41
N LYS A 133 -4.72 -0.08 12.03
CA LYS A 133 -6.07 0.22 12.54
C LYS A 133 -7.06 -0.89 12.20
N LYS A 134 -7.05 -1.32 10.93
CA LYS A 134 -7.97 -2.32 10.41
C LYS A 134 -7.46 -3.73 10.69
N GLU A 135 -8.42 -4.63 10.77
CA GLU A 135 -8.20 -6.04 11.03
C GLU A 135 -7.54 -6.72 9.84
N PHE A 136 -6.44 -7.45 10.03
CA PHE A 136 -5.90 -8.31 8.97
C PHE A 136 -6.93 -9.36 8.56
N ARG A 137 -7.21 -9.41 7.26
CA ARG A 137 -8.14 -10.34 6.63
C ARG A 137 -7.39 -11.59 6.18
N LYS A 138 -8.12 -12.70 6.03
CA LYS A 138 -7.59 -13.91 5.38
C LYS A 138 -7.12 -13.59 3.96
N GLY A 139 -5.86 -13.94 3.66
CA GLY A 139 -5.17 -13.61 2.42
C GLY A 139 -4.62 -12.19 2.32
N ASP A 140 -4.67 -11.37 3.38
CA ASP A 140 -3.88 -10.12 3.42
C ASP A 140 -2.38 -10.47 3.40
N ARG A 141 -1.64 -9.65 2.67
CA ARG A 141 -0.19 -9.71 2.46
C ARG A 141 0.37 -8.33 2.73
N ILE A 142 1.69 -8.26 2.82
CA ILE A 142 2.41 -7.02 3.08
C ILE A 142 3.16 -6.64 1.82
N PHE A 143 3.10 -5.36 1.47
CA PHE A 143 3.77 -4.82 0.30
C PHE A 143 4.57 -3.58 0.69
N ASN A 144 5.74 -3.45 0.08
CA ASN A 144 6.58 -2.27 0.17
C ASN A 144 6.42 -1.44 -1.10
N GLY A 145 6.23 -0.13 -0.92
CA GLY A 145 5.97 0.80 -2.02
C GLY A 145 7.25 1.45 -2.53
N VAL A 146 7.46 1.40 -3.84
CA VAL A 146 8.56 2.06 -4.54
C VAL A 146 7.99 2.98 -5.61
N PHE A 147 8.50 4.20 -5.75
CA PHE A 147 8.05 5.09 -6.82
C PHE A 147 8.86 4.87 -8.10
N ASP A 148 8.14 4.81 -9.22
CA ASP A 148 8.72 4.81 -10.56
C ASP A 148 9.27 6.21 -10.95
N SER A 149 9.80 6.31 -12.17
CA SER A 149 10.36 7.57 -12.67
C SER A 149 9.34 8.71 -12.81
N ILE A 150 8.04 8.41 -12.83
CA ILE A 150 6.95 9.38 -13.01
C ILE A 150 6.10 9.53 -11.74
N ASN A 151 6.65 9.15 -10.58
CA ASN A 151 6.03 9.22 -9.26
C ASN A 151 4.71 8.41 -9.12
N GLN A 152 4.58 7.31 -9.86
CA GLN A 152 3.58 6.29 -9.54
C GLN A 152 4.19 5.27 -8.58
N ILE A 153 3.41 4.83 -7.60
CA ILE A 153 3.85 3.80 -6.68
C ILE A 153 3.66 2.43 -7.31
N GLU A 154 4.64 1.55 -7.10
CA GLU A 154 4.61 0.13 -7.40
C GLU A 154 4.68 -0.64 -6.08
N TRP A 155 3.81 -1.63 -5.92
CA TRP A 155 3.75 -2.46 -4.71
C TRP A 155 4.47 -3.78 -4.93
N ILE A 156 5.54 -3.99 -4.19
CA ILE A 156 6.34 -5.21 -4.21
C ILE A 156 5.98 -6.03 -2.97
N GLU A 157 5.51 -7.25 -3.18
CA GLU A 157 5.14 -8.16 -2.07
C GLU A 157 6.37 -8.49 -1.21
N ASP A 158 6.24 -8.28 0.09
CA ASP A 158 7.21 -8.68 1.09
C ASP A 158 6.79 -10.00 1.74
N LYS A 159 7.45 -11.07 1.31
CA LYS A 159 7.20 -12.44 1.78
C LYS A 159 8.00 -12.80 3.03
N ASP A 160 9.05 -12.04 3.31
CA ASP A 160 9.99 -12.31 4.39
C ASP A 160 9.61 -11.56 5.68
N THR A 161 8.60 -10.69 5.62
CA THR A 161 8.04 -10.04 6.80
C THR A 161 7.34 -11.04 7.72
N TYR A 162 7.53 -10.82 9.01
CA TYR A 162 6.94 -11.61 10.07
C TYR A 162 5.74 -10.90 10.69
N ILE A 163 4.83 -11.69 11.24
CA ILE A 163 3.67 -11.22 11.98
C ILE A 163 3.56 -11.95 13.32
N THR A 164 2.96 -11.33 14.32
CA THR A 164 2.48 -12.04 15.51
C THR A 164 1.16 -12.74 15.19
N PHE A 165 0.96 -13.97 15.63
CA PHE A 165 -0.27 -14.72 15.36
C PHE A 165 -0.67 -15.53 16.59
N PRO A 166 -1.92 -15.42 17.08
CA PRO A 166 -2.38 -16.20 18.21
C PRO A 166 -2.59 -17.65 17.77
N ILE A 167 -1.94 -18.60 18.43
CA ILE A 167 -2.19 -20.04 18.21
C ILE A 167 -2.89 -20.64 19.43
N ILE A 168 -3.86 -21.52 19.19
CA ILE A 168 -4.61 -22.19 20.26
C ILE A 168 -3.64 -23.03 21.12
N ASP A 169 -3.67 -22.80 22.43
CA ASP A 169 -2.98 -23.62 23.42
C ASP A 169 -3.94 -24.72 23.90
N THR A 170 -3.85 -25.89 23.26
CA THR A 170 -4.73 -27.03 23.58
C THR A 170 -4.51 -27.57 25.00
N ILE A 171 -3.32 -27.38 25.58
CA ILE A 171 -3.00 -27.86 26.93
C ILE A 171 -3.71 -26.97 27.96
N LEU A 172 -3.58 -25.66 27.82
CA LEU A 172 -4.27 -24.71 28.68
C LEU A 172 -5.79 -24.76 28.47
N SER A 173 -6.25 -24.89 27.22
CA SER A 173 -7.68 -24.93 26.93
C SER A 173 -8.38 -26.12 27.61
N ARG A 174 -7.74 -27.30 27.58
CA ARG A 174 -8.21 -28.48 28.33
C ARG A 174 -8.13 -28.29 29.84
N ARG A 175 -7.09 -27.63 30.35
CA ARG A 175 -6.92 -27.34 31.79
C ARG A 175 -8.03 -26.44 32.32
N TYR A 176 -8.50 -25.49 31.51
CA TYR A 176 -9.57 -24.56 31.87
C TYR A 176 -10.96 -25.06 31.48
N GLY A 177 -11.14 -26.38 31.29
CA GLY A 177 -12.46 -26.98 31.09
C GLY A 177 -13.12 -26.58 29.77
N GLY A 178 -12.33 -26.30 28.72
CA GLY A 178 -12.85 -25.98 27.39
C GLY A 178 -12.86 -24.52 27.01
N VAL A 179 -12.40 -23.62 27.90
CA VAL A 179 -12.16 -22.23 27.53
C VAL A 179 -11.00 -22.17 26.56
N LEU A 180 -11.22 -21.63 25.35
CA LEU A 180 -10.17 -21.43 24.36
C LEU A 180 -9.10 -20.48 24.91
N THR A 181 -7.86 -20.96 24.89
CA THR A 181 -6.69 -20.19 25.31
C THR A 181 -5.69 -20.11 24.16
N TYR A 182 -4.95 -19.01 24.10
CA TYR A 182 -4.04 -18.72 23.00
C TYR A 182 -2.67 -18.31 23.52
N ARG A 183 -1.65 -18.53 22.69
CA ARG A 183 -0.31 -17.98 22.87
C ARG A 183 0.13 -17.31 21.58
N ASP A 184 0.82 -16.17 21.69
CA ASP A 184 1.36 -15.48 20.53
C ASP A 184 2.54 -16.26 19.94
N LYS A 185 2.55 -16.39 18.62
CA LYS A 185 3.64 -16.97 17.85
C LYS A 185 4.07 -15.99 16.76
N ILE A 186 5.36 -15.81 16.58
CA ILE A 186 5.88 -15.09 15.42
C ILE A 186 5.93 -16.07 14.24
N ILE A 187 5.28 -15.72 13.14
CA ILE A 187 5.21 -16.52 11.92
C ILE A 187 5.54 -15.64 10.70
N PRO A 188 6.11 -16.19 9.61
CA PRO A 188 6.15 -15.49 8.34
C PRO A 188 4.74 -15.15 7.84
N VAL A 189 4.57 -14.03 7.14
CA VAL A 189 3.26 -13.60 6.65
C VAL A 189 2.65 -14.59 5.66
N ASP A 190 3.47 -15.27 4.85
CA ASP A 190 3.02 -16.29 3.89
C ASP A 190 2.39 -17.54 4.56
N SER A 191 2.62 -17.70 5.87
CA SER A 191 2.09 -18.80 6.68
C SER A 191 0.75 -18.45 7.33
N LEU A 192 0.26 -17.21 7.18
CA LEU A 192 -0.98 -16.73 7.81
C LEU A 192 -2.17 -17.64 7.50
N ASP A 193 -2.36 -18.03 6.24
CA ASP A 193 -3.48 -18.89 5.83
C ASP A 193 -3.41 -20.29 6.46
N TYR A 194 -2.21 -20.86 6.55
CA TYR A 194 -1.99 -22.17 7.19
C TYR A 194 -2.37 -22.15 8.68
N TYR A 195 -1.89 -21.15 9.42
CA TYR A 195 -2.20 -21.05 10.85
C TYR A 195 -3.64 -20.65 11.11
N SER A 196 -4.23 -19.82 10.26
CA SER A 196 -5.65 -19.46 10.30
C SER A 196 -6.52 -20.72 10.21
N THR A 197 -6.33 -21.53 9.17
CA THR A 197 -7.11 -22.77 9.00
C THR A 197 -6.77 -23.84 10.03
N THR A 198 -5.54 -23.86 10.57
CA THR A 198 -5.21 -24.74 11.69
C THR A 198 -6.01 -24.37 12.94
N ASN A 199 -6.11 -23.08 13.28
CA ASN A 199 -6.92 -22.62 14.40
C ASN A 199 -8.41 -22.91 14.17
N GLU A 200 -8.96 -22.58 12.99
CA GLU A 200 -10.37 -22.85 12.61
C GLU A 200 -10.72 -24.34 12.86
N ASN A 201 -9.85 -25.27 12.44
CA ASN A 201 -10.07 -26.71 12.63
C ASN A 201 -9.96 -27.15 14.09
N LEU A 202 -9.06 -26.55 14.86
CA LEU A 202 -8.86 -26.88 16.28
C LEU A 202 -10.01 -26.35 17.14
N GLU A 203 -10.52 -25.16 16.85
CA GLU A 203 -11.73 -24.60 17.45
C GLU A 203 -12.91 -25.57 17.28
N LEU A 204 -13.19 -25.99 16.05
CA LEU A 204 -14.25 -26.97 15.75
C LEU A 204 -14.06 -28.30 16.50
N GLN A 205 -12.83 -28.78 16.65
CA GLN A 205 -12.56 -30.01 17.40
C GLN A 205 -12.84 -29.84 18.90
N ILE A 206 -12.42 -28.73 19.49
CA ILE A 206 -12.64 -28.42 20.91
C ILE A 206 -14.13 -28.23 21.18
N GLU A 207 -14.86 -27.56 20.29
CA GLU A 207 -16.32 -27.43 20.33
C GLU A 207 -17.06 -28.77 20.32
N ASN A 208 -16.60 -29.72 19.50
CA ASN A 208 -17.21 -31.05 19.45
C ASN A 208 -16.86 -31.91 20.68
N ASP A 209 -15.65 -31.77 21.23
CA ASP A 209 -15.18 -32.56 22.37
C ASP A 209 -15.83 -32.14 23.70
N ILE A 210 -16.43 -30.95 23.78
CA ILE A 210 -16.89 -30.33 25.02
C ILE A 210 -18.37 -29.95 24.90
N SER A 211 -19.25 -30.76 25.53
CA SER A 211 -20.71 -30.64 25.39
C SER A 211 -21.33 -29.36 25.95
N GLU A 212 -20.57 -28.57 26.70
CA GLU A 212 -20.98 -27.30 27.29
C GLU A 212 -19.79 -26.32 27.22
N ILE A 213 -19.43 -25.85 26.03
CA ILE A 213 -18.67 -24.61 25.95
C ILE A 213 -19.58 -23.52 26.51
N ASN A 214 -19.15 -22.93 27.62
CA ASN A 214 -19.80 -21.75 28.14
C ASN A 214 -19.45 -20.60 27.20
N ASP A 215 -20.30 -20.32 26.21
CA ASP A 215 -20.10 -19.22 25.25
C ASP A 215 -19.93 -17.86 25.95
N GLU A 216 -20.44 -17.70 27.18
CA GLU A 216 -20.20 -16.52 28.02
C GLU A 216 -18.75 -16.37 28.53
N LEU A 217 -17.97 -17.46 28.55
CA LEU A 217 -16.54 -17.49 28.90
C LEU A 217 -15.64 -17.76 27.68
N ALA A 218 -16.22 -18.18 26.55
CA ALA A 218 -15.54 -18.11 25.27
C ALA A 218 -15.13 -16.65 25.12
N VAL A 219 -13.82 -16.41 25.11
CA VAL A 219 -13.37 -15.03 25.10
C VAL A 219 -13.65 -14.47 23.73
N ASP A 220 -14.78 -13.77 23.68
CA ASP A 220 -15.33 -13.08 22.54
C ASP A 220 -14.19 -12.32 21.84
N ASN A 221 -13.88 -12.73 20.61
CA ASN A 221 -13.11 -11.98 19.62
C ASN A 221 -11.61 -11.72 19.89
N TRP A 222 -10.84 -12.74 20.27
CA TRP A 222 -9.35 -12.67 20.31
C TRP A 222 -8.62 -13.07 19.04
N TRP A 223 -9.27 -12.97 17.87
CA TRP A 223 -8.55 -12.66 16.62
C TRP A 223 -7.96 -11.24 16.67
N LYS A 224 -7.21 -10.92 17.73
CA LYS A 224 -6.48 -9.66 17.85
C LYS A 224 -5.37 -9.71 16.83
N TYR A 225 -5.53 -8.83 15.86
CA TYR A 225 -4.84 -8.80 14.58
C TYR A 225 -3.34 -8.94 14.73
N PRO A 226 -2.69 -9.66 13.80
CA PRO A 226 -1.25 -9.71 13.72
C PRO A 226 -0.65 -8.32 13.77
N ASP A 227 0.30 -8.15 14.68
CA ASP A 227 1.23 -7.05 14.62
C ASP A 227 2.26 -7.39 13.55
N VAL A 228 2.51 -6.45 12.65
CA VAL A 228 3.52 -6.56 11.61
C VAL A 228 4.88 -6.25 12.19
N LEU A 229 5.87 -7.08 11.87
CA LEU A 229 7.26 -6.91 12.27
C LEU A 229 8.09 -6.54 11.04
N ILE A 230 8.30 -5.24 10.82
CA ILE A 230 9.09 -4.71 9.69
C ILE A 230 10.54 -4.46 10.07
N ASP A 231 11.46 -4.53 9.12
CA ASP A 231 12.86 -4.07 9.24
C ASP A 231 13.20 -2.89 8.32
N GLU A 232 12.38 -2.62 7.31
CA GLU A 232 12.52 -1.48 6.41
C GLU A 232 11.38 -0.46 6.57
N PHE A 233 11.72 0.83 6.52
CA PHE A 233 10.77 1.94 6.59
C PHE A 233 10.40 2.44 5.20
N GLY A 234 9.34 3.24 5.12
CA GLY A 234 8.83 3.80 3.88
C GLY A 234 7.33 3.58 3.75
N TRP A 235 6.89 3.28 2.54
CA TRP A 235 5.49 2.96 2.25
C TRP A 235 5.23 1.49 2.49
N ILE A 236 4.35 1.20 3.45
CA ILE A 236 3.97 -0.16 3.81
C ILE A 236 2.48 -0.29 3.62
N ASN A 237 2.08 -1.34 2.93
CA ASN A 237 0.71 -1.59 2.56
C ASN A 237 0.28 -3.00 2.98
N VAL A 238 -0.91 -3.11 3.56
CA VAL A 238 -1.52 -4.38 3.96
C VAL A 238 -2.74 -4.61 3.10
N ASP A 239 -2.61 -5.50 2.13
CA ASP A 239 -3.60 -5.65 1.07
C ASP A 239 -3.86 -7.11 0.74
N LYS A 240 -5.04 -7.36 0.17
CA LYS A 240 -5.39 -8.67 -0.37
C LYS A 240 -5.27 -8.65 -1.88
N ILE A 241 -4.61 -9.66 -2.46
CA ILE A 241 -4.64 -9.87 -3.90
C ILE A 241 -6.03 -10.39 -4.29
N LEU A 242 -6.66 -9.71 -5.25
CA LEU A 242 -7.95 -10.08 -5.80
C LEU A 242 -7.78 -10.80 -7.13
N MET A 243 -8.56 -11.86 -7.32
CA MET A 243 -8.75 -12.44 -8.65
C MET A 243 -9.72 -11.53 -9.43
N PRO A 244 -9.30 -10.98 -10.59
CA PRO A 244 -10.20 -10.18 -11.42
C PRO A 244 -11.29 -11.06 -12.02
N ASP A 245 -12.41 -10.45 -12.40
CA ASP A 245 -13.51 -11.14 -13.09
C ASP A 245 -13.12 -11.36 -14.58
N GLY A 246 -12.31 -10.45 -15.12
CA GLY A 246 -11.68 -10.56 -16.43
C GLY A 246 -10.66 -9.45 -16.65
N ASN A 247 -9.92 -9.51 -17.76
CA ASN A 247 -9.00 -8.45 -18.17
C ASN A 247 -9.46 -7.87 -19.50
N VAL A 248 -9.30 -6.56 -19.66
CA VAL A 248 -9.66 -5.84 -20.88
C VAL A 248 -8.46 -5.14 -21.50
N SER A 249 -8.50 -4.96 -22.82
CA SER A 249 -7.53 -4.14 -23.55
C SER A 249 -8.26 -3.20 -24.51
N TYR A 250 -7.95 -1.92 -24.43
CA TYR A 250 -8.63 -0.89 -25.21
C TYR A 250 -7.70 0.23 -25.65
N GLU A 251 -8.07 0.89 -26.74
CA GLU A 251 -7.46 2.12 -27.24
C GLU A 251 -8.44 3.27 -26.99
N LEU A 252 -8.01 4.34 -26.32
CA LEU A 252 -8.84 5.52 -26.14
C LEU A 252 -8.73 6.45 -27.34
N VAL A 253 -9.88 6.78 -27.93
CA VAL A 253 -10.00 7.84 -28.94
C VAL A 253 -10.74 9.01 -28.32
N LEU A 254 -10.04 10.13 -28.17
CA LEU A 254 -10.55 11.31 -27.47
C LEU A 254 -10.94 12.39 -28.49
N ASN A 255 -12.06 13.08 -28.25
CA ASN A 255 -12.48 14.21 -29.08
C ASN A 255 -11.70 15.52 -28.78
N LYS A 256 -10.57 15.44 -28.07
CA LYS A 256 -9.77 16.60 -27.69
C LYS A 256 -8.32 16.50 -28.12
N ASP A 257 -7.92 17.50 -28.90
CA ASP A 257 -6.54 17.75 -29.29
C ASP A 257 -5.80 18.64 -28.28
N ASN A 258 -4.47 18.64 -28.38
CA ASN A 258 -3.55 19.46 -27.59
C ASN A 258 -3.67 19.25 -26.06
N LEU A 259 -3.94 18.01 -25.66
CA LEU A 259 -3.80 17.60 -24.26
C LEU A 259 -2.31 17.59 -23.88
N GLU A 260 -1.99 18.00 -22.66
CA GLU A 260 -0.64 17.88 -22.09
C GLU A 260 -0.38 16.45 -21.63
N PHE A 261 -1.39 15.84 -21.00
CA PHE A 261 -1.40 14.45 -20.58
C PHE A 261 -2.84 13.93 -20.45
N VAL A 262 -2.96 12.61 -20.38
CA VAL A 262 -4.20 11.90 -20.08
C VAL A 262 -3.97 11.08 -18.81
N SER A 263 -4.89 11.17 -17.86
CA SER A 263 -4.94 10.32 -16.67
C SER A 263 -6.16 9.44 -16.74
N THR A 264 -5.99 8.15 -16.48
CA THR A 264 -7.10 7.21 -16.33
C THR A 264 -7.18 6.73 -14.90
N PHE A 265 -8.39 6.62 -14.36
CA PHE A 265 -8.66 6.03 -13.05
C PHE A 265 -9.74 4.97 -13.19
N LEU A 266 -9.41 3.73 -12.84
CA LEU A 266 -10.38 2.65 -12.71
C LEU A 266 -10.84 2.56 -11.26
N ILE A 267 -12.12 2.81 -11.04
CA ILE A 267 -12.75 2.75 -9.73
C ILE A 267 -13.62 1.50 -9.65
N TYR A 268 -13.29 0.60 -8.74
CA TYR A 268 -14.03 -0.63 -8.52
C TYR A 268 -15.12 -0.42 -7.48
N LYS A 269 -16.38 -0.75 -7.83
CA LYS A 269 -17.49 -0.61 -6.89
C LYS A 269 -17.33 -1.57 -5.70
N ASP A 270 -17.65 -1.05 -4.51
CA ASP A 270 -17.64 -1.76 -3.22
C ASP A 270 -16.26 -2.27 -2.77
N LEU A 271 -15.17 -1.86 -3.45
CA LEU A 271 -13.80 -2.21 -3.08
C LEU A 271 -13.00 -0.98 -2.66
N ASN A 272 -12.14 -1.14 -1.67
CA ASN A 272 -11.13 -0.14 -1.31
C ASN A 272 -9.93 -0.22 -2.27
N SER A 273 -10.19 -0.04 -3.56
CA SER A 273 -9.27 -0.33 -4.65
C SER A 273 -9.48 0.66 -5.81
N PHE A 274 -8.39 1.06 -6.47
CA PHE A 274 -8.41 1.75 -7.74
C PHE A 274 -7.07 1.57 -8.48
N ILE A 275 -7.11 1.67 -9.81
CA ILE A 275 -5.90 1.77 -10.63
C ILE A 275 -5.85 3.16 -11.23
N SER A 276 -4.68 3.78 -11.24
CA SER A 276 -4.39 4.97 -12.00
C SER A 276 -3.27 4.71 -13.00
N ASP A 277 -3.33 5.42 -14.13
CA ASP A 277 -2.28 5.39 -15.16
C ASP A 277 -2.21 6.78 -15.81
N TYR A 278 -0.99 7.26 -16.06
CA TYR A 278 -0.71 8.55 -16.67
C TYR A 278 -0.01 8.35 -18.01
N ARG A 279 -0.62 8.91 -19.05
CA ARG A 279 -0.19 8.70 -20.44
C ARG A 279 0.06 10.01 -21.16
N LYS A 280 1.01 9.96 -22.10
CA LYS A 280 1.14 10.99 -23.13
C LYS A 280 -0.06 10.87 -24.09
N PRO A 281 -0.56 11.98 -24.68
CA PRO A 281 -1.74 11.94 -25.56
C PRO A 281 -1.60 11.06 -26.81
N ASN A 282 -0.37 10.70 -27.19
CA ASN A 282 -0.06 9.83 -28.33
C ASN A 282 0.19 8.36 -27.93
N ASP A 283 0.03 8.00 -26.66
CA ASP A 283 0.15 6.63 -26.14
C ASP A 283 -1.10 6.30 -25.31
N LEU A 284 -2.20 5.96 -25.99
CA LEU A 284 -3.51 5.72 -25.36
C LEU A 284 -3.97 4.27 -25.51
N ILE A 285 -3.02 3.35 -25.55
CA ILE A 285 -3.27 1.90 -25.61
C ILE A 285 -3.10 1.32 -24.21
N PHE A 286 -4.15 0.71 -23.70
CA PHE A 286 -4.21 0.08 -22.39
C PHE A 286 -4.37 -1.42 -22.57
N ALA A 287 -3.48 -2.20 -21.98
CA ALA A 287 -3.47 -3.65 -22.14
C ALA A 287 -3.59 -4.35 -20.79
N ASN A 288 -4.30 -5.47 -20.79
CA ASN A 288 -4.43 -6.37 -19.64
C ASN A 288 -4.90 -5.67 -18.35
N ILE A 289 -5.88 -4.78 -18.47
CA ILE A 289 -6.41 -4.03 -17.34
C ILE A 289 -7.41 -4.91 -16.58
N PRO A 290 -7.21 -5.18 -15.28
CA PRO A 290 -8.10 -6.04 -14.52
C PRO A 290 -9.44 -5.35 -14.25
N ILE A 291 -10.52 -6.07 -14.46
CA ILE A 291 -11.90 -5.65 -14.18
C ILE A 291 -12.45 -6.47 -13.04
N LYS A 292 -13.20 -5.82 -12.13
CA LYS A 292 -13.84 -6.49 -11.02
C LYS A 292 -15.13 -5.79 -10.60
N ASN A 293 -16.16 -6.56 -10.29
CA ASN A 293 -17.50 -6.05 -9.98
C ASN A 293 -17.96 -5.04 -11.05
N GLN A 294 -18.70 -4.01 -10.65
CA GLN A 294 -18.95 -2.85 -11.49
C GLN A 294 -17.72 -1.92 -11.48
N THR A 295 -17.03 -1.81 -12.62
CA THR A 295 -15.85 -0.96 -12.77
C THR A 295 -16.18 0.32 -13.54
N SER A 296 -15.72 1.46 -13.02
CA SER A 296 -15.84 2.75 -13.70
C SER A 296 -14.50 3.23 -14.20
N LEU A 297 -14.41 3.54 -15.49
CA LEU A 297 -13.27 4.24 -16.06
C LEU A 297 -13.53 5.75 -16.05
N ILE A 298 -12.66 6.50 -15.40
CA ILE A 298 -12.62 7.96 -15.44
C ILE A 298 -11.41 8.34 -16.28
N VAL A 299 -11.65 9.02 -17.40
CA VAL A 299 -10.61 9.56 -18.27
C VAL A 299 -10.58 11.07 -18.10
N LEU A 300 -9.41 11.60 -17.79
CA LEU A 300 -9.17 13.02 -17.59
C LEU A 300 -8.04 13.49 -18.51
N GLY A 301 -8.33 14.50 -19.32
CA GLY A 301 -7.34 15.21 -20.13
C GLY A 301 -7.10 16.60 -19.55
N LYS A 302 -5.83 17.01 -19.48
CA LYS A 302 -5.46 18.38 -19.14
C LYS A 302 -5.05 19.15 -20.40
N ALA A 303 -5.57 20.35 -20.58
CA ALA A 303 -5.08 21.29 -21.59
C ALA A 303 -4.93 22.68 -20.96
N LYS A 304 -3.71 23.19 -20.87
CA LYS A 304 -3.39 24.45 -20.19
C LYS A 304 -3.87 24.40 -18.72
N LYS A 305 -4.82 25.27 -18.36
CA LYS A 305 -5.42 25.35 -17.02
C LYS A 305 -6.77 24.64 -16.91
N GLU A 306 -7.19 23.95 -17.96
CA GLU A 306 -8.52 23.35 -18.04
C GLU A 306 -8.42 21.83 -17.99
N PHE A 307 -9.41 21.23 -17.33
CA PHE A 307 -9.57 19.79 -17.26
C PHE A 307 -10.82 19.35 -18.00
N TYR A 308 -10.69 18.23 -18.69
CA TYR A 308 -11.74 17.60 -19.49
C TYR A 308 -11.92 16.19 -18.98
N VAL A 309 -13.14 15.79 -18.64
CA VAL A 309 -13.39 14.50 -17.99
C VAL A 309 -14.55 13.77 -18.64
N LYS A 310 -14.42 12.45 -18.70
CA LYS A 310 -15.52 11.52 -18.97
C LYS A 310 -15.43 10.36 -17.98
N ARG A 311 -16.59 9.94 -17.48
CA ARG A 311 -16.74 8.70 -16.74
C ARG A 311 -17.64 7.76 -17.53
N VAL A 312 -17.23 6.51 -17.65
CA VAL A 312 -18.00 5.41 -18.27
C VAL A 312 -17.90 4.16 -17.41
N LEU A 313 -18.90 3.29 -17.51
CA LEU A 313 -18.80 1.94 -16.97
C LEU A 313 -18.09 1.08 -18.01
N ILE A 314 -17.23 0.18 -17.53
CA ILE A 314 -16.55 -0.81 -18.35
C ILE A 314 -16.71 -2.18 -17.68
N ASP A 315 -16.70 -3.22 -18.50
CA ASP A 315 -16.86 -4.62 -18.11
C ASP A 315 -15.91 -5.50 -18.95
N GLU A 316 -15.93 -6.82 -18.73
CA GLU A 316 -15.11 -7.80 -19.46
C GLU A 316 -15.27 -7.77 -21.00
N ASN A 317 -16.36 -7.19 -21.50
CA ASN A 317 -16.64 -7.08 -22.93
C ASN A 317 -16.07 -5.79 -23.55
N THR A 318 -15.53 -4.89 -22.72
CA THR A 318 -14.99 -3.60 -23.16
C THR A 318 -13.59 -3.77 -23.77
N ASN A 319 -13.52 -4.27 -25.01
CA ASN A 319 -12.28 -4.45 -25.75
C ASN A 319 -12.27 -3.68 -27.07
N GLY A 320 -11.08 -3.26 -27.52
CA GLY A 320 -10.91 -2.53 -28.78
C GLY A 320 -10.98 -1.01 -28.61
N ILE A 321 -11.64 -0.31 -29.54
CA ILE A 321 -11.65 1.16 -29.55
C ILE A 321 -12.75 1.69 -28.62
N LEU A 322 -12.38 2.58 -27.70
CA LEU A 322 -13.30 3.29 -26.82
C LEU A 322 -13.28 4.79 -27.13
N GLU A 323 -14.27 5.24 -27.90
CA GLU A 323 -14.43 6.65 -28.24
C GLU A 323 -15.09 7.43 -27.10
N LEU A 324 -14.40 8.46 -26.59
CA LEU A 324 -14.87 9.25 -25.45
C LEU A 324 -14.94 10.74 -25.78
N ASP A 325 -16.13 11.30 -25.60
CA ASP A 325 -16.38 12.75 -25.60
C ASP A 325 -16.08 13.34 -24.21
N LEU A 326 -14.91 13.94 -24.05
CA LEU A 326 -14.48 14.57 -22.80
C LEU A 326 -15.13 15.95 -22.64
N LYS A 327 -15.70 16.20 -21.46
CA LYS A 327 -16.37 17.47 -21.16
C LYS A 327 -15.56 18.31 -20.20
N LYS A 328 -15.43 19.60 -20.49
CA LYS A 328 -14.78 20.56 -19.60
C LYS A 328 -15.44 20.51 -18.22
N VAL A 329 -14.61 20.45 -17.18
CA VAL A 329 -15.06 20.38 -15.80
C VAL A 329 -14.24 21.35 -14.94
N ASP A 330 -14.89 21.86 -13.90
CA ASP A 330 -14.26 22.67 -12.87
C ASP A 330 -13.60 21.74 -11.84
N SER A 331 -12.36 22.03 -11.45
CA SER A 331 -11.62 21.23 -10.45
C SER A 331 -12.35 21.12 -9.12
N THR A 332 -13.16 22.12 -8.76
CA THR A 332 -14.02 22.08 -7.55
C THR A 332 -15.09 20.98 -7.59
N LYS A 333 -15.31 20.34 -8.75
CA LYS A 333 -16.31 19.27 -8.93
C LYS A 333 -15.68 17.87 -8.99
N PHE A 334 -14.37 17.73 -8.85
CA PHE A 334 -13.67 16.46 -8.99
C PHE A 334 -14.10 15.41 -7.97
N GLU A 335 -14.33 15.80 -6.73
CA GLU A 335 -14.82 14.89 -5.69
C GLU A 335 -16.16 14.23 -6.09
N LYS A 336 -17.03 14.97 -6.79
CA LYS A 336 -18.31 14.45 -7.29
C LYS A 336 -18.16 13.45 -8.42
N ILE A 337 -17.02 13.46 -9.12
CA ILE A 337 -16.71 12.50 -10.18
C ILE A 337 -16.35 11.14 -9.57
N LEU A 338 -15.65 11.15 -8.43
CA LEU A 338 -15.23 9.95 -7.69
C LEU A 338 -16.34 9.28 -6.88
N LYS A 339 -17.33 10.06 -6.42
CA LYS A 339 -18.43 9.58 -5.55
C LYS A 339 -19.62 8.98 -6.30
N LYS A 340 -19.78 9.32 -7.58
CA LYS A 340 -20.78 8.67 -8.43
C LYS A 340 -20.27 7.31 -8.82
#